data_AF-A0A382YC20-F1
#
_entry.id   AF-A0A382YC20-F1
#
_cell.length_a   1.000
_cell.length_b   1.000
_cell.length_c   1.000
_cell.angle_alpha   90.00
_cell.angle_beta   90.00
_cell.angle_gamma   90.00
#
_symmetry.space_group_name_H-M   'P 1'
#
loop_
_entity.id
_entity.type
_entity.pdbx_description
1 polymer ?
#
loop_
_entity_poly.entity_id
_entity_poly.type
_entity_poly.pdbx_seq_one_letter_code
_entity_poly.pdbx_strand_id
1 'polypeptide(L)'
;MMRYTVPIRTLTWGNALVFLVVFGLITAFPKALQYFELKTIDSRFQIRDALGMNPGYSNVLVHINIDNYSKQASGISFWPKTHYADLIQRISKGNAEAIACDVMFVEWADRTGNDELIESVVNAGSVISPFLLDFSNAASPAEPPESLALDLNPSVEPGTVPLA
;
A
#
# COMPACT_ATOMS: atom_id res chain seq x y z
N MET A 1 5.16 18.34 55.18
CA MET A 1 4.76 17.80 53.87
C MET A 1 3.28 18.12 53.68
N MET A 2 2.94 19.12 52.87
CA MET A 2 1.56 19.63 52.74
C MET A 2 0.80 18.71 51.77
N ARG A 3 -0.17 17.94 52.27
CA ARG A 3 -1.04 17.09 51.43
C ARG A 3 -2.16 17.95 50.87
N TYR A 4 -2.05 18.33 49.60
CA TYR A 4 -3.16 18.95 48.88
C TYR A 4 -4.21 17.88 48.57
N THR A 5 -5.38 17.98 49.18
CA THR A 5 -6.54 17.14 48.87
C THR A 5 -7.40 17.85 47.85
N VAL A 6 -7.43 17.35 46.61
CA VAL A 6 -8.31 17.89 45.57
C VAL A 6 -9.72 17.30 45.77
N PRO A 7 -10.78 18.13 45.83
CA PRO A 7 -12.14 17.61 45.94
C PRO A 7 -12.50 16.81 44.68
N ILE A 8 -13.18 15.68 44.85
CA ILE A 8 -13.62 14.80 43.74
C ILE A 8 -14.40 15.58 42.68
N ARG A 9 -15.25 16.53 43.08
CA ARG A 9 -16.03 17.38 42.17
C ARG A 9 -15.15 18.25 41.26
N THR A 10 -14.05 18.78 41.80
CA THR A 10 -13.08 19.58 41.03
C THR A 10 -12.34 18.70 40.03
N LEU A 11 -12.00 17.48 40.43
CA LEU A 11 -11.38 16.50 39.53
C LEU A 11 -12.33 16.08 38.41
N THR A 12 -13.61 15.80 38.71
CA THR A 12 -14.59 15.38 37.67
C THR A 12 -14.88 16.50 36.69
N TRP A 13 -15.05 17.74 37.16
CA TRP A 13 -15.27 18.89 36.26
C TRP A 13 -14.05 19.20 35.42
N GLY A 14 -12.85 19.11 35.99
CA GLY A 14 -11.61 19.27 35.24
C GLY A 14 -11.48 18.23 34.11
N ASN A 15 -11.73 16.96 34.42
CA ASN A 15 -11.70 15.89 33.41
C ASN A 15 -12.80 16.05 32.35
N ALA A 16 -14.02 16.45 32.74
CA ALA A 16 -15.10 16.70 31.79
C ALA A 16 -14.77 17.86 30.85
N LEU A 17 -14.14 18.93 31.35
CA LEU A 17 -13.68 20.05 30.53
C LEU A 17 -12.59 19.62 29.55
N VAL A 18 -11.57 18.89 30.02
CA VAL A 18 -10.51 18.35 29.16
C VAL A 18 -11.10 17.45 28.08
N PHE A 19 -12.03 16.56 28.45
CA PHE A 19 -12.72 15.70 27.51
C PHE A 19 -13.46 16.50 26.45
N LEU A 20 -14.25 17.51 26.83
CA LEU A 20 -14.99 18.35 25.89
C LEU A 20 -14.05 19.11 24.94
N VAL A 21 -12.93 19.62 25.45
CA VAL A 21 -11.94 20.33 24.64
C VAL A 21 -11.28 19.39 23.64
N VAL A 22 -10.81 18.22 24.08
CA VAL A 22 -10.17 17.22 23.21
C VAL A 22 -11.18 16.70 22.17
N PHE A 23 -12.39 16.36 22.60
CA PHE A 23 -13.47 15.92 21.71
C PHE A 23 -13.84 17.00 20.69
N GLY A 24 -13.95 18.26 21.12
CA GLY A 24 -14.19 19.39 20.23
C GLY A 24 -13.08 19.59 19.22
N LEU A 25 -11.81 19.43 19.62
CA LEU A 25 -10.66 19.58 18.73
C LEU A 25 -10.61 18.45 17.68
N ILE A 26 -10.86 17.21 18.10
CA ILE A 26 -10.91 16.05 17.20
C ILE A 26 -12.04 16.20 16.17
N THR A 27 -13.22 16.64 16.61
CA THR A 27 -14.38 16.78 15.72
C THR A 27 -14.28 18.00 14.81
N ALA A 28 -13.72 19.12 15.28
CA ALA A 28 -13.58 20.34 14.49
C ALA A 28 -12.42 20.31 13.49
N PHE A 29 -11.33 19.60 13.80
CA PHE A 29 -10.10 19.61 12.99
C PHE A 29 -9.57 18.22 12.58
N PRO A 30 -10.42 17.29 12.09
CA PRO A 30 -9.97 15.94 11.79
C PRO A 30 -8.86 15.90 10.73
N LYS A 31 -8.95 16.75 9.69
CA LYS A 31 -7.94 16.82 8.61
C LYS A 31 -6.58 17.33 9.09
N ALA A 32 -6.58 18.33 9.98
CA ALA A 32 -5.32 18.89 10.50
C ALA A 32 -4.62 17.89 11.43
N LEU A 33 -5.39 17.16 12.26
CA LEU A 33 -4.86 16.09 13.09
C LEU A 33 -4.31 14.93 12.25
N GLN A 34 -5.02 14.52 11.19
CA GLN A 34 -4.53 13.50 10.26
C GLN A 34 -3.23 13.93 9.57
N TYR A 35 -3.13 15.19 9.14
CA TYR A 35 -1.91 15.73 8.56
C TYR A 35 -0.74 15.74 9.57
N PHE A 36 -1.03 16.11 10.82
CA PHE A 36 -0.04 16.09 11.90
C PHE A 36 0.42 14.65 12.21
N GLU A 37 -0.51 13.70 12.22
CA GLU A 37 -0.21 12.27 12.36
C GLU A 37 0.73 11.79 11.26
N LEU A 38 0.40 12.04 9.99
CA LEU A 38 1.24 11.68 8.84
C LEU A 38 2.65 12.28 8.97
N LYS A 39 2.75 13.57 9.32
CA LYS A 39 4.06 14.20 9.57
C LYS A 39 4.83 13.58 10.72
N THR A 40 4.14 13.18 11.78
CA THR A 40 4.76 12.54 12.94
C THR A 40 5.33 11.17 12.54
N ILE A 41 4.61 10.42 11.70
CA ILE A 41 5.09 9.16 11.14
C ILE A 41 6.33 9.39 10.27
N ASP A 42 6.29 10.35 9.34
CA ASP A 42 7.44 10.71 8.49
C ASP A 42 8.68 11.10 9.33
N SER A 43 8.48 11.93 10.35
CA SER A 43 9.54 12.36 11.26
C SER A 43 10.17 11.19 12.02
N ARG A 44 9.36 10.22 12.46
CA ARG A 44 9.87 8.99 13.10
C ARG A 44 10.75 8.18 12.16
N PHE A 45 10.42 8.10 10.88
CA PHE A 45 11.27 7.41 9.90
C PHE A 45 12.58 8.17 9.66
N GLN A 46 12.53 9.50 9.54
CA GLN A 46 13.74 10.32 9.38
C GLN A 46 14.66 10.25 10.61
N ILE A 47 14.10 10.27 11.81
CA ILE A 47 14.87 10.11 13.06
C ILE A 47 15.49 8.73 13.12
N ARG A 48 14.73 7.68 12.78
CA ARG A 48 15.25 6.30 12.75
C ARG A 48 16.40 6.15 11.76
N ASP A 49 16.31 6.80 10.59
CA ASP A 49 17.37 6.85 9.60
C ASP A 49 18.61 7.59 10.11
N ALA A 50 18.44 8.78 10.68
CA ALA A 50 19.52 9.59 11.24
C ALA A 50 20.26 8.89 12.40
N LEU A 51 19.57 8.05 13.16
CA LEU A 51 20.15 7.23 14.22
C LEU A 51 20.78 5.93 13.72
N GLY A 52 20.73 5.64 12.41
CA GLY A 52 21.24 4.38 11.85
C GLY A 52 20.44 3.16 12.30
N MET A 53 19.19 3.34 12.72
CA MET A 53 18.30 2.29 13.22
C MET A 53 17.34 1.76 12.15
N ASN A 54 17.52 2.16 10.89
CA ASN A 54 16.77 1.57 9.79
C ASN A 54 17.17 0.10 9.60
N PRO A 55 16.23 -0.79 9.25
CA PRO A 55 16.59 -2.15 8.85
C PRO A 55 17.57 -2.07 7.67
N GLY A 56 18.54 -3.00 7.65
CA GLY A 56 19.48 -3.09 6.53
C GLY A 56 18.73 -3.30 5.21
N TYR A 57 19.24 -2.71 4.13
CA TYR A 57 18.69 -2.95 2.81
C TYR A 57 18.84 -4.43 2.42
N SER A 58 17.78 -5.01 1.88
CA SER A 58 17.85 -6.32 1.27
C SER A 58 18.54 -6.21 -0.10
N ASN A 59 19.50 -7.08 -0.36
CA ASN A 59 20.06 -7.28 -1.69
C ASN A 59 19.21 -8.23 -2.55
N VAL A 60 18.11 -8.76 -2.00
CA VAL A 60 17.20 -9.72 -2.66
C VAL A 60 15.91 -9.03 -3.12
N LEU A 61 15.52 -7.93 -2.47
CA LEU A 61 14.28 -7.21 -2.78
C LEU A 61 14.59 -5.89 -3.48
N VAL A 62 14.03 -5.72 -4.68
CA VAL A 62 14.07 -4.46 -5.42
C VAL A 62 12.65 -3.90 -5.51
N HIS A 63 12.46 -2.68 -5.04
CA HIS A 63 11.19 -1.96 -5.19
C HIS A 63 11.33 -0.88 -6.26
N ILE A 64 10.50 -0.97 -7.30
CA ILE A 64 10.46 -0.01 -8.40
C ILE A 64 9.22 0.87 -8.20
N ASN A 65 9.43 2.15 -7.90
CA ASN A 65 8.35 3.07 -7.59
C ASN A 65 7.87 3.81 -8.86
N ILE A 66 6.57 3.68 -9.18
CA ILE A 66 5.89 4.39 -10.26
C ILE A 66 4.86 5.32 -9.61
N ASP A 67 5.30 6.51 -9.20
CA ASP A 67 4.48 7.46 -8.44
C ASP A 67 4.20 8.76 -9.22
N ASN A 68 3.54 9.70 -8.53
CA ASN A 68 3.23 11.02 -9.07
C ASN A 68 4.49 11.85 -9.37
N TYR A 69 5.62 11.60 -8.69
CA TYR A 69 6.88 12.25 -9.03
C TYR A 69 7.40 11.73 -10.37
N SER A 70 7.48 10.41 -10.54
CA SER A 70 7.85 9.77 -11.82
C SER A 70 6.93 10.20 -12.96
N LYS A 71 5.63 10.34 -12.70
CA LYS A 71 4.63 10.83 -13.66
C LYS A 71 4.97 12.25 -14.13
N GLN A 72 5.16 13.18 -13.20
CA GLN A 72 5.52 14.56 -13.51
C GLN A 72 6.87 14.66 -14.23
N ALA A 73 7.87 13.91 -13.77
CA ALA A 73 9.21 13.89 -14.36
C ALA A 73 9.20 13.36 -15.80
N SER A 74 8.37 12.36 -16.11
CA SER A 74 8.27 11.81 -17.47
C SER A 74 7.54 12.71 -18.46
N GLY A 75 6.69 13.63 -17.99
CA GLY A 75 5.80 14.43 -18.84
C GLY A 75 4.66 13.63 -19.49
N ILE A 76 4.50 12.35 -19.13
CA ILE A 76 3.49 11.46 -19.71
C ILE A 76 2.32 11.32 -18.72
N SER A 77 1.10 11.62 -19.18
CA SER A 77 -0.09 11.52 -18.31
C SER A 77 -0.47 10.08 -17.99
N PHE A 78 -0.28 9.17 -18.94
CA PHE A 78 -0.54 7.74 -18.83
C PHE A 78 0.54 6.98 -19.60
N TRP A 79 1.31 6.13 -18.93
CA TRP A 79 2.31 5.31 -19.61
C TRP A 79 1.64 4.24 -20.45
N PRO A 80 1.98 4.12 -21.74
CA PRO A 80 1.50 3.04 -22.60
C PRO A 80 1.87 1.67 -22.04
N LYS A 81 1.03 0.66 -22.29
CA LYS A 81 1.26 -0.73 -21.83
C LYS A 81 2.58 -1.32 -22.33
N THR A 82 3.05 -0.87 -23.49
CA THR A 82 4.36 -1.24 -24.04
C THR A 82 5.54 -0.82 -23.15
N HIS A 83 5.42 0.25 -22.35
CA HIS A 83 6.46 0.61 -21.38
C HIS A 83 6.52 -0.38 -20.22
N TYR A 84 5.36 -0.87 -19.76
CA TYR A 84 5.31 -1.91 -18.73
C TYR A 84 5.82 -3.25 -19.28
N ALA A 85 5.53 -3.56 -20.54
CA ALA A 85 6.07 -4.74 -21.21
C ALA A 85 7.60 -4.72 -21.28
N ASP A 86 8.20 -3.60 -21.72
CA ASP A 86 9.66 -3.42 -21.73
C ASP A 86 10.26 -3.50 -20.32
N LEU A 87 9.58 -2.92 -19.32
CA LEU A 87 10.01 -2.99 -17.92
C LEU A 87 10.06 -4.43 -17.41
N ILE A 88 8.99 -5.21 -17.63
CA ILE A 88 8.91 -6.62 -17.23
C ILE A 88 10.01 -7.43 -17.92
N GLN A 89 10.23 -7.23 -19.21
CA GLN A 89 11.30 -7.91 -19.94
C GLN A 89 12.69 -7.57 -19.39
N ARG A 90 12.93 -6.32 -19.00
CA ARG A 90 14.22 -5.91 -18.40
C ARG A 90 14.44 -6.51 -17.02
N ILE A 91 13.40 -6.56 -16.19
CA ILE A 91 13.48 -7.20 -14.87
C ILE A 91 13.71 -8.70 -15.03
N SER A 92 13.00 -9.34 -15.97
CA SER A 92 13.14 -10.77 -16.27
C SER A 92 14.55 -11.14 -16.72
N LYS A 93 15.23 -10.30 -17.50
CA LYS A 93 16.67 -10.49 -17.85
C LYS A 93 17.60 -10.56 -16.63
N GLY A 94 17.17 -10.01 -15.50
CA GLY A 94 17.86 -10.11 -14.21
C GLY A 94 17.64 -11.43 -13.46
N ASN A 95 16.86 -12.37 -14.03
CA ASN A 95 16.44 -13.62 -13.39
C ASN A 95 15.76 -13.41 -12.03
N ALA A 96 14.88 -12.42 -11.94
CA ALA A 96 14.05 -12.24 -10.76
C ALA A 96 13.20 -13.49 -10.51
N GLU A 97 13.19 -13.99 -9.28
CA GLU A 97 12.38 -15.17 -8.89
C GLU A 97 10.88 -14.87 -8.99
N ALA A 98 10.48 -13.65 -8.61
CA ALA A 98 9.11 -13.16 -8.69
C ALA A 98 9.09 -11.67 -9.01
N ILE A 99 8.10 -11.24 -9.79
CA ILE A 99 7.83 -9.85 -10.14
C ILE A 99 6.41 -9.52 -9.69
N ALA A 100 6.27 -8.97 -8.48
CA ALA A 100 4.98 -8.51 -7.97
C ALA A 100 4.61 -7.17 -8.60
N CYS A 101 3.48 -7.12 -9.30
CA CYS A 101 2.97 -5.91 -9.96
C CYS A 101 1.75 -5.37 -9.21
N ASP A 102 1.82 -4.12 -8.71
CA ASP A 102 0.68 -3.40 -8.14
C ASP A 102 0.06 -2.43 -9.16
N VAL A 103 -0.07 -2.89 -10.41
CA VAL A 103 -0.71 -2.14 -11.49
C VAL A 103 -1.74 -3.04 -12.15
N MET A 104 -3.00 -2.62 -12.09
CA MET A 104 -4.12 -3.39 -12.63
C MET A 104 -4.37 -2.95 -14.07
N PHE A 105 -4.12 -3.86 -15.03
CA PHE A 105 -4.38 -3.62 -16.44
C PHE A 105 -5.78 -4.13 -16.79
N VAL A 106 -6.73 -3.21 -16.98
CA VAL A 106 -8.12 -3.56 -17.33
C VAL A 106 -8.38 -3.32 -18.82
N GLU A 107 -9.04 -4.28 -19.48
CA GLU A 107 -9.27 -4.24 -20.93
C GLU A 107 -10.26 -3.14 -21.35
N TRP A 108 -11.25 -2.84 -20.49
CA TRP A 108 -12.28 -1.83 -20.79
C TRP A 108 -11.74 -0.40 -20.83
N ALA A 109 -10.57 -0.13 -20.24
CA ALA A 109 -10.00 1.21 -20.20
C ALA A 109 -9.17 1.54 -21.45
N ASP A 110 -8.40 0.56 -21.94
CA ASP A 110 -7.52 0.69 -23.11
C ASP A 110 -7.12 -0.70 -23.59
N ARG A 111 -7.02 -0.92 -24.90
CA ARG A 111 -6.56 -2.20 -25.49
C ARG A 111 -5.20 -2.07 -26.17
N THR A 112 -4.71 -0.86 -26.39
CA THR A 112 -3.44 -0.61 -27.08
C THR A 112 -2.27 -1.14 -26.24
N GLY A 113 -1.42 -1.98 -26.85
CA GLY A 113 -0.25 -2.56 -26.19
C GLY A 113 -0.54 -3.78 -25.31
N ASN A 114 -1.76 -4.35 -25.38
CA ASN A 114 -2.12 -5.55 -24.61
C ASN A 114 -1.30 -6.76 -25.02
N ASP A 115 -1.10 -6.97 -26.32
CA ASP A 115 -0.44 -8.17 -26.84
C ASP A 115 1.02 -8.21 -26.37
N GLU A 116 1.74 -7.09 -26.45
CA GLU A 116 3.12 -6.96 -25.98
C GLU A 116 3.23 -7.14 -24.46
N LEU A 117 2.24 -6.63 -23.72
CA LEU A 117 2.19 -6.78 -22.27
C LEU A 117 1.95 -8.25 -21.89
N ILE A 118 0.95 -8.90 -22.49
CA ILE A 118 0.64 -10.32 -22.26
C ILE A 118 1.85 -11.18 -22.62
N GLU A 119 2.46 -10.95 -23.78
CA GLU A 119 3.66 -11.67 -24.21
C GLU A 119 4.81 -11.49 -23.22
N SER A 120 5.05 -10.26 -22.73
CA SER A 120 6.10 -10.00 -21.73
C SER A 120 5.85 -10.72 -20.41
N VAL A 121 4.59 -10.79 -19.96
CA VAL A 121 4.17 -11.45 -18.72
C VAL A 121 4.35 -12.95 -18.85
N VAL A 122 3.87 -13.53 -19.96
CA VAL A 122 3.99 -14.97 -20.25
C VAL A 122 5.46 -15.37 -20.39
N ASN A 123 6.26 -14.60 -21.13
CA ASN A 123 7.68 -14.86 -21.32
C ASN A 123 8.49 -14.73 -20.03
N ALA A 124 8.10 -13.83 -19.13
CA ALA A 124 8.76 -13.68 -17.83
C ALA A 124 8.47 -14.86 -16.88
N GLY A 125 7.26 -15.45 -16.96
CA GLY A 125 6.85 -16.63 -16.19
C GLY A 125 6.81 -16.47 -14.66
N SER A 126 7.20 -15.31 -14.15
CA SER A 126 7.42 -14.99 -12.73
C SER A 126 6.60 -13.77 -12.27
N VAL A 127 5.74 -13.24 -13.14
CA VAL A 127 4.92 -12.07 -12.83
C VAL A 127 3.72 -12.48 -11.99
N ILE A 128 3.52 -11.79 -10.87
CA ILE A 128 2.37 -11.95 -9.99
C ILE A 128 1.47 -10.73 -10.17
N SER A 129 0.29 -10.97 -10.72
CA SER A 129 -0.72 -9.93 -10.98
C SER A 129 -1.44 -9.51 -9.69
N PRO A 130 -1.90 -8.25 -9.59
CA PRO A 130 -2.73 -7.82 -8.48
C PRO A 130 -4.15 -8.38 -8.63
N PHE A 131 -4.81 -8.66 -7.51
CA PHE A 131 -6.19 -9.14 -7.48
C PHE A 131 -7.13 -8.05 -6.94
N LEU A 132 -8.27 -7.87 -7.60
CA LEU A 132 -9.36 -7.04 -7.09
C LEU A 132 -10.35 -7.93 -6.34
N LEU A 133 -10.49 -7.69 -5.04
CA LEU A 133 -11.48 -8.37 -4.22
C LEU A 133 -12.77 -7.57 -4.22
N ASP A 134 -13.82 -8.13 -4.80
CA ASP A 134 -15.17 -7.56 -4.75
C ASP A 134 -15.96 -8.18 -3.57
N PHE A 135 -16.24 -7.35 -2.56
CA PHE A 135 -17.02 -7.75 -1.39
C PHE A 135 -18.51 -7.36 -1.49
N SER A 136 -18.92 -6.79 -2.62
CA SER A 136 -20.29 -6.29 -2.81
C SER A 136 -21.31 -7.40 -3.10
N ASN A 137 -20.87 -8.61 -3.40
CA ASN A 137 -21.73 -9.73 -3.76
C ASN A 137 -21.30 -11.04 -3.09
N ALA A 138 -22.17 -11.64 -2.26
CA ALA A 138 -22.16 -13.08 -2.03
C ALA A 138 -22.69 -13.85 -3.26
N ALA A 139 -22.35 -13.40 -4.47
CA ALA A 139 -22.85 -13.94 -5.73
C ALA A 139 -21.67 -14.34 -6.61
N SER A 140 -21.71 -15.61 -7.03
CA SER A 140 -20.86 -16.37 -7.95
C SER A 140 -19.61 -15.66 -8.50
N PRO A 141 -18.40 -16.23 -8.32
CA PRO A 141 -17.19 -15.73 -8.97
C PRO A 141 -17.47 -15.58 -10.47
N ALA A 142 -17.25 -14.39 -11.02
CA ALA A 142 -17.10 -14.27 -12.46
C ALA A 142 -15.86 -15.10 -12.82
N GLU A 143 -16.04 -16.17 -13.61
CA GLU A 143 -14.91 -16.98 -14.03
C GLU A 143 -13.91 -16.10 -14.77
N PRO A 144 -12.61 -16.15 -14.41
CA PRO A 144 -11.60 -15.40 -15.13
C PRO A 144 -11.57 -15.87 -16.59
N PRO A 145 -11.15 -15.01 -17.53
CA PRO A 145 -10.92 -15.43 -18.91
C PRO A 145 -10.04 -16.68 -18.92
N GLU A 146 -10.45 -17.74 -19.63
CA GLU A 146 -9.70 -19.02 -19.71
C GLU A 146 -8.22 -18.79 -20.08
N SER A 147 -7.91 -17.71 -20.80
CA SER A 147 -6.56 -17.33 -21.21
C SER A 147 -5.62 -16.97 -20.07
N LEU A 148 -6.13 -16.60 -18.88
CA LEU A 148 -5.30 -16.19 -17.75
C LEU A 148 -4.92 -17.35 -16.83
N ALA A 149 -5.64 -18.49 -16.87
CA ALA A 149 -5.37 -19.67 -16.04
C ALA A 149 -5.04 -19.36 -14.56
N LEU A 150 -5.61 -18.27 -14.03
CA LEU A 150 -5.40 -17.84 -12.65
C LEU A 150 -6.47 -18.53 -11.80
N ASP A 151 -6.05 -19.43 -10.92
CA ASP A 151 -6.89 -19.91 -9.82
C ASP A 151 -7.23 -18.70 -8.94
N LEU A 152 -8.48 -18.25 -8.99
CA LEU A 152 -8.95 -17.21 -8.09
C LEU A 152 -9.02 -17.80 -6.68
N ASN A 153 -8.20 -17.24 -5.80
CA ASN A 153 -8.23 -17.51 -4.36
C ASN A 153 -7.90 -18.98 -4.02
N PRO A 154 -6.65 -19.44 -4.25
CA PRO A 154 -6.22 -20.71 -3.67
C PRO A 154 -6.47 -20.64 -2.16
N SER A 155 -7.08 -21.67 -1.59
CA SER A 155 -7.35 -21.72 -0.15
C SER A 155 -6.02 -21.55 0.59
N VAL A 156 -5.79 -20.35 1.14
CA VAL A 156 -4.59 -20.08 1.93
C VAL A 156 -4.85 -20.67 3.31
N GLU A 157 -4.10 -21.72 3.68
CA GLU A 157 -4.08 -22.17 5.06
C GLU A 157 -3.59 -21.02 5.95
N PRO A 158 -4.31 -20.66 7.02
CA PRO A 158 -3.85 -19.64 7.96
C PRO A 158 -2.47 -20.01 8.51
N GLY A 159 -1.45 -19.24 8.15
CA GLY A 159 -0.10 -19.43 8.68
C GLY A 159 -0.10 -19.22 10.19
N THR A 160 0.53 -20.15 10.93
CA THR A 160 0.77 -19.98 12.36
C THR A 160 1.89 -18.98 12.55
N VAL A 161 1.56 -17.79 13.06
CA VAL A 161 2.57 -16.81 13.49
C VAL A 161 3.29 -17.40 14.72
N PRO A 162 4.63 -17.58 14.69
CA PRO A 162 5.37 -18.02 15.86
C PRO A 162 5.18 -17.01 16.99
N LEU A 163 4.86 -17.50 18.19
CA LEU A 163 4.86 -16.68 19.40
C LEU A 163 6.30 -16.20 19.66
N ALA A 164 6.48 -14.88 19.67
CA ALA A 164 7.72 -14.22 20.08
C ALA A 164 7.91 -14.28 21.60
#